data_AF-A0A6L5I2J8-F1
#
_entry.id   AF-A0A6L5I2J8-F1
#
_cell.length_a   1.000
_cell.length_b   1.000
_cell.length_c   1.000
_cell.angle_alpha   90.00
_cell.angle_beta   90.00
_cell.angle_gamma   90.00
#
_symmetry.space_group_name_H-M   'P 1'
#
loop_
_entity.id
_entity.type
_entity.pdbx_description
1 polymer ?
#
loop_
_entity_poly.entity_id
_entity_poly.type
_entity_poly.pdbx_seq_one_letter_code
_entity_poly.pdbx_strand_id
1 'polypeptide(L)'
;MSLMSKLIVKPGSKIRLADVDPDFHGPYKSEKDAQKHLDQQSASISDLQKKLYAERKHSLLIVLQGIDAAGKDGTCWHVLRSMNPQGTNVHGFKQPTAEESSLNS
;
A
#
# COMPACT_ATOMS: atom_id res chain seq x y z
N MET A 1 1.66 6.86 -20.22
CA MET A 1 2.71 6.38 -19.30
C MET A 1 2.01 5.70 -18.12
N SER A 2 2.43 4.51 -17.68
CA SER A 2 1.72 3.80 -16.60
C SER A 2 2.16 4.30 -15.21
N LEU A 3 1.28 4.23 -14.22
CA LEU A 3 1.62 4.58 -12.83
C LEU A 3 2.80 3.74 -12.31
N MET A 4 2.85 2.45 -12.67
CA MET A 4 3.95 1.56 -12.27
C MET A 4 5.30 2.05 -12.80
N SER A 5 5.37 2.45 -14.08
CA SER A 5 6.63 2.97 -14.64
C SER A 5 7.11 4.28 -13.99
N LYS A 6 6.19 5.07 -13.41
CA LYS A 6 6.50 6.35 -12.80
C LYS A 6 6.87 6.23 -11.32
N LEU A 7 6.22 5.32 -10.59
CA LEU A 7 6.34 5.23 -9.13
C LEU A 7 7.31 4.15 -8.64
N ILE A 8 7.67 3.17 -9.47
CA ILE A 8 8.61 2.11 -9.06
C ILE A 8 10.04 2.64 -9.11
N VAL A 9 10.70 2.63 -7.95
CA VAL A 9 12.15 2.84 -7.83
C VAL A 9 12.86 1.54 -8.21
N LYS A 10 13.69 1.58 -9.26
CA LYS A 10 14.42 0.40 -9.72
C LYS A 10 15.55 0.04 -8.74
N PRO A 11 15.83 -1.26 -8.49
CA PRO A 11 16.97 -1.67 -7.69
C PRO A 11 18.28 -1.03 -8.18
N GLY A 12 19.08 -0.51 -7.26
CA GLY A 12 20.36 0.15 -7.57
C GLY A 12 20.24 1.58 -8.15
N SER A 13 19.03 2.09 -8.39
CA SER A 13 18.86 3.48 -8.81
C SER A 13 19.04 4.45 -7.63
N LYS A 14 19.64 5.61 -7.90
CA LYS A 14 19.68 6.73 -6.95
C LYS A 14 18.45 7.59 -7.17
N ILE A 15 17.65 7.79 -6.12
CA ILE A 15 16.49 8.66 -6.13
C ILE A 15 16.71 9.84 -5.18
N ARG A 16 16.26 11.02 -5.57
CA ARG A 16 16.13 12.17 -4.68
C ARG A 16 14.65 12.40 -4.45
N LEU A 17 14.23 12.43 -3.19
CA LEU A 17 12.82 12.63 -2.84
C LEU A 17 12.30 14.00 -3.31
N ALA A 18 13.17 15.01 -3.41
CA ALA A 18 12.82 16.33 -3.94
C ALA A 18 12.39 16.31 -5.42
N ASP A 19 12.78 15.27 -6.17
CA ASP A 19 12.36 15.10 -7.57
C ASP A 19 10.99 14.40 -7.69
N VAL A 20 10.40 13.97 -6.56
CA VAL A 20 9.08 13.32 -6.50
C VAL A 20 8.04 14.37 -6.13
N ASP A 21 7.16 14.68 -7.07
CA ASP A 21 6.06 15.62 -6.89
C ASP A 21 5.00 15.07 -5.92
N PRO A 22 4.80 15.69 -4.73
CA PRO A 22 3.79 15.25 -3.76
C PRO A 22 2.34 15.55 -4.21
N ASP A 23 2.15 16.51 -5.12
CA ASP A 23 0.82 16.91 -5.65
C ASP A 23 0.46 16.13 -6.93
N PHE A 24 1.19 15.05 -7.23
CA PHE A 24 0.91 14.25 -8.40
C PHE A 24 -0.43 13.50 -8.27
N HIS A 25 -1.42 13.86 -9.09
CA HIS A 25 -2.76 13.27 -9.07
C HIS A 25 -3.02 12.19 -10.15
N GLY A 26 -1.98 11.62 -10.76
CA GLY A 26 -2.16 10.56 -11.76
C GLY A 26 -2.71 11.05 -13.11
N PRO A 27 -3.07 10.11 -14.02
CA PRO A 27 -3.63 10.43 -15.34
C PRO A 27 -5.15 10.63 -15.32
N TYR A 28 -5.73 11.02 -14.18
CA TYR A 28 -7.19 11.11 -14.01
C TYR A 28 -7.71 12.49 -14.39
N LYS A 29 -8.84 12.53 -15.10
CA LYS A 29 -9.42 13.79 -15.58
C LYS A 29 -10.26 14.52 -14.52
N SER A 30 -10.72 13.78 -13.52
CA SER A 30 -11.56 14.28 -12.44
C SER A 30 -11.54 13.32 -11.26
N GLU A 31 -11.99 13.78 -10.10
CA GLU A 31 -12.18 12.94 -8.92
C GLU A 31 -13.14 11.76 -9.20
N LYS A 32 -14.21 12.01 -9.96
CA LYS A 32 -15.17 10.96 -10.35
C LYS A 32 -14.54 9.88 -11.22
N ASP A 33 -13.63 10.26 -12.12
CA ASP A 33 -12.88 9.35 -12.98
C ASP A 33 -11.91 8.49 -12.15
N ALA A 34 -11.19 9.13 -11.21
CA ALA A 34 -10.33 8.45 -10.27
C ALA A 34 -11.10 7.46 -9.38
N GLN A 35 -12.26 7.87 -8.84
CA GLN A 35 -13.11 7.01 -8.00
C GLN A 35 -13.58 5.77 -8.75
N LYS A 36 -14.00 5.92 -10.02
CA LYS A 36 -14.39 4.77 -10.85
C LYS A 36 -13.25 3.78 -11.03
N HIS A 37 -12.03 4.27 -11.23
CA HIS A 37 -10.84 3.41 -11.31
C HIS A 37 -10.55 2.73 -9.97
N LEU A 38 -10.66 3.44 -8.85
CA LEU A 38 -10.49 2.85 -7.51
C LEU A 38 -11.48 1.72 -7.25
N ASP A 39 -12.75 1.88 -7.63
CA ASP A 39 -13.78 0.85 -7.46
C ASP A 39 -13.46 -0.42 -8.27
N GLN A 40 -13.00 -0.24 -9.51
CA GLN A 40 -12.57 -1.36 -10.38
C GLN A 40 -11.35 -2.10 -9.81
N GLN A 41 -10.36 -1.36 -9.30
CA GLN A 41 -9.19 -1.98 -8.66
C GLN A 41 -9.58 -2.68 -7.37
N SER A 42 -10.48 -2.11 -6.58
CA SER A 42 -10.99 -2.70 -5.33
C SER A 42 -11.68 -4.04 -5.58
N ALA A 43 -12.54 -4.13 -6.60
CA ALA A 43 -13.16 -5.38 -7.00
C ALA A 43 -12.10 -6.43 -7.42
N SER A 44 -11.12 -6.01 -8.22
CA SER A 44 -10.04 -6.89 -8.69
C SER A 44 -9.18 -7.41 -7.54
N ILE A 45 -8.83 -6.55 -6.58
CA ILE A 45 -8.09 -6.90 -5.36
C ILE A 45 -8.88 -7.91 -4.54
N SER A 46 -10.20 -7.72 -4.38
CA SER A 46 -11.07 -8.65 -3.65
C SER A 46 -11.00 -10.06 -4.24
N ASP A 47 -11.11 -10.18 -5.55
CA ASP A 47 -11.10 -11.49 -6.23
C ASP A 47 -9.72 -12.15 -6.22
N LEU A 48 -8.65 -11.36 -6.36
CA LEU A 48 -7.28 -11.87 -6.22
C LEU A 48 -6.99 -12.32 -4.79
N GLN A 49 -7.46 -11.58 -3.78
CA GLN A 49 -7.28 -11.94 -2.37
C GLN A 49 -8.01 -13.25 -2.02
N LYS A 50 -9.22 -13.47 -2.55
CA LYS A 50 -9.93 -14.77 -2.41
C LYS A 50 -9.11 -15.92 -2.99
N LYS A 51 -8.53 -15.74 -4.17
CA LYS A 51 -7.68 -16.76 -4.82
C LYS A 51 -6.42 -17.04 -4.00
N LEU A 52 -5.71 -16.00 -3.56
CA LEU A 52 -4.53 -16.12 -2.71
C LEU A 52 -4.84 -16.88 -1.42
N TYR A 53 -5.95 -16.53 -0.77
CA TYR A 53 -6.40 -17.17 0.46
C TYR A 53 -6.76 -18.64 0.25
N ALA A 54 -7.45 -18.98 -0.85
CA ALA A 54 -7.81 -20.35 -1.19
C ALA A 54 -6.59 -21.21 -1.59
N GLU A 55 -5.61 -20.63 -2.27
CA GLU A 55 -4.43 -21.34 -2.73
C GLU A 55 -3.53 -21.82 -1.58
N ARG A 56 -3.42 -21.04 -0.50
CA ARG A 56 -2.59 -21.35 0.69
C ARG A 56 -1.10 -21.60 0.41
N LYS A 57 -0.58 -21.17 -0.76
CA LYS A 57 0.82 -21.37 -1.15
C LYS A 57 1.67 -20.11 -1.03
N HIS A 58 1.07 -18.95 -1.26
CA HIS A 58 1.77 -17.66 -1.27
C HIS A 58 1.20 -16.73 -0.20
N SER A 59 2.03 -15.81 0.25
CA SER A 59 1.66 -14.70 1.11
C SER A 59 2.05 -13.37 0.47
N LEU A 60 1.31 -12.30 0.78
CA LEU A 60 1.61 -10.95 0.33
C LEU A 60 1.87 -10.07 1.55
N LEU A 61 3.04 -9.45 1.60
CA LEU A 61 3.38 -8.44 2.60
C LEU A 61 3.34 -7.05 1.95
N ILE A 62 2.53 -6.16 2.51
CA ILE A 62 2.45 -4.76 2.10
C ILE A 62 3.03 -3.91 3.23
N VAL A 63 4.06 -3.13 2.92
CA VAL A 63 4.71 -2.23 3.86
C VAL A 63 4.36 -0.79 3.51
N LEU A 64 3.72 -0.08 4.44
CA LEU A 64 3.38 1.34 4.31
C LEU A 64 4.29 2.15 5.22
N GLN A 65 5.09 3.05 4.64
CA GLN A 65 6.06 3.90 5.34
C GLN A 65 5.94 5.35 4.87
N GLY A 66 6.26 6.30 5.74
CA GLY A 66 6.08 7.73 5.48
C GLY A 66 6.15 8.56 6.76
N ILE A 67 6.12 9.88 6.63
CA ILE A 67 6.12 10.81 7.77
C ILE A 67 4.80 10.79 8.54
N ASP A 68 4.76 11.36 9.74
CA ASP A 68 3.52 11.53 10.50
C ASP A 68 2.48 12.29 9.68
N ALA A 69 1.21 11.89 9.81
CA ALA A 69 0.10 12.38 9.00
C ALA A 69 0.21 12.16 7.47
N ALA A 70 1.15 11.35 6.97
CA ALA A 70 1.25 10.99 5.54
C ALA A 70 0.08 10.13 4.99
N GLY A 71 -1.00 9.94 5.75
CA GLY A 71 -2.19 9.21 5.29
C GLY A 71 -2.06 7.68 5.28
N LYS A 72 -0.99 7.11 5.82
CA LYS A 72 -0.68 5.66 5.82
C LYS A 72 -1.86 4.82 6.33
N ASP A 73 -2.46 5.24 7.44
CA ASP A 73 -3.60 4.54 8.04
C ASP A 73 -4.83 4.59 7.13
N GLY A 74 -5.12 5.75 6.54
CA GLY A 74 -6.25 5.92 5.61
C GLY A 74 -6.11 5.05 4.36
N THR A 75 -4.92 5.01 3.76
CA THR A 75 -4.62 4.14 2.62
C THR A 75 -4.75 2.67 3.00
N CYS A 76 -4.24 2.27 4.17
CA CYS A 76 -4.38 0.92 4.69
C CYS A 76 -5.86 0.54 4.80
N TRP A 77 -6.66 1.36 5.49
CA TRP A 77 -8.10 1.14 5.65
C TRP A 77 -8.83 1.00 4.31
N HIS A 78 -8.52 1.84 3.32
CA HIS A 78 -9.19 1.80 2.03
C HIS A 78 -8.93 0.48 1.28
N VAL A 79 -7.68 0.00 1.28
CA VAL A 79 -7.30 -1.26 0.62
C VAL A 79 -7.88 -2.47 1.36
N LEU A 80 -7.83 -2.46 2.69
CA LEU A 80 -8.32 -3.56 3.52
C LEU A 80 -9.83 -3.75 3.43
N ARG A 81 -10.60 -2.67 3.25
CA ARG A 81 -12.06 -2.75 3.04
C ARG A 81 -12.43 -3.59 1.83
N SER A 82 -11.54 -3.73 0.85
CA SER A 82 -11.75 -4.56 -0.34
C SER A 82 -11.41 -6.04 -0.11
N MET A 83 -10.81 -6.41 1.02
CA MET A 83 -10.30 -7.75 1.31
C MET A 83 -11.13 -8.49 2.37
N ASN A 84 -11.09 -9.83 2.38
CA ASN A 84 -11.72 -10.60 3.45
C ASN A 84 -10.89 -10.46 4.75
N PRO A 85 -11.48 -9.98 5.87
CA PRO A 85 -10.77 -9.78 7.13
C PRO A 85 -10.21 -11.08 7.71
N GLN A 86 -10.82 -12.24 7.43
CA GLN A 86 -10.31 -13.53 7.90
C GLN A 86 -8.98 -13.93 7.24
N GLY A 87 -8.63 -13.31 6.11
CA GLY A 87 -7.41 -13.58 5.36
C GLY A 87 -6.41 -12.43 5.38
N THR A 88 -6.61 -11.43 6.23
CA THR A 88 -5.80 -10.20 6.21
C THR A 88 -5.44 -9.77 7.63
N ASN A 89 -4.15 -9.56 7.87
CA ASN A 89 -3.63 -9.09 9.16
C ASN A 89 -3.03 -7.69 9.00
N VAL A 90 -3.24 -6.84 9.99
CA VAL A 90 -2.73 -5.46 10.02
C VAL A 90 -1.90 -5.29 11.27
N HIS A 91 -0.65 -4.88 11.09
CA HIS A 91 0.28 -4.65 12.18
C HIS A 91 0.75 -3.20 12.12
N GLY A 92 0.37 -2.42 13.14
CA GLY A 92 0.90 -1.08 13.34
C GLY A 92 2.20 -1.14 14.13
N PHE A 93 3.32 -0.84 13.50
CA PHE A 93 4.60 -0.67 14.21
C PHE A 93 4.60 0.71 14.88
N LYS A 94 4.51 0.73 16.20
CA LYS A 94 4.67 1.93 17.02
C LYS A 94 6.09 1.98 17.58
N GLN A 95 6.37 2.98 18.42
CA GLN A 95 7.61 3.03 19.17
C GLN A 95 7.87 1.68 19.86
N PRO A 96 9.07 1.09 19.68
CA PRO A 96 9.41 -0.19 20.32
C PRO A 96 9.29 -0.09 21.83
N THR A 97 8.79 -1.17 22.43
CA THR A 97 8.82 -1.38 23.88
C THR A 97 10.27 -1.61 24.37
N ALA A 98 10.48 -1.51 25.69
CA ALA A 98 11.80 -1.75 26.28
C ALA A 98 12.35 -3.15 25.96
N GLU A 99 11.47 -4.16 25.91
CA GLU A 99 11.81 -5.54 25.55
C GLU A 99 12.21 -5.66 24.07
N GLU A 100 11.43 -5.07 23.15
CA GLU A 100 11.75 -5.06 21.72
C GLU A 100 13.05 -4.31 21.43
N SER A 101 13.35 -3.26 22.19
CA SER A 101 14.62 -2.52 22.08
C SER A 101 15.82 -3.35 22.52
N SER A 102 15.65 -4.26 23.46
CA SER A 102 16.73 -5.10 24.01
C SER A 102 17.09 -6.30 23.13
N LEU A 103 16.27 -6.62 22.12
CA LEU A 103 16.54 -7.70 21.17
C LEU A 103 17.54 -7.30 20.06
N ASN A 104 17.95 -6.03 20.01
CA ASN A 104 18.89 -5.49 19.02
C ASN A 104 20.32 -5.30 19.57
N SER A 105 20.65 -5.87 20.75
CA SER A 105 21.98 -5.80 21.38
C SER A 105 22.76 -7.10 21.26
#